data_AF-A0A954Z689-F1
#
_entry.id   AF-A0A954Z689-F1
#
_cell.length_a   1.000
_cell.length_b   1.000
_cell.length_c   1.000
_cell.angle_alpha   90.00
_cell.angle_beta   90.00
_cell.angle_gamma   90.00
#
_symmetry.space_group_name_H-M   'P 1'
#
loop_
_entity.id
_entity.type
_entity.pdbx_description
1 polymer ?
#
loop_
_entity_poly.entity_id
_entity_poly.type
_entity_poly.pdbx_seq_one_letter_code
_entity_poly.pdbx_strand_id
1 'polypeptide(L)'
;MSRARCGVCWVAAVFSGLIITSNVGADEADAPAGRFSTPALRVDTTDLPKIDVVIRPSLVTQSPGQPGAAPRGVCPPQVVTYSDQPFTGQITATFPPGMVEQEIAAATYTVPAENWPIVFRTADIVWGQTHLNSTTSASTLLIWEGTPDTGTLVDSFSSDDELIQHVHLPVGTSSVAVLSVTVDPGDPDQVILTNNGSNKFSVGFRIDAHNNPASSSCSEPCLGLGTLPSVCCPPDELSNAWPGMDAAGPGPFGSQQWLFARSCPGATGLCSLAVDPGWHLLSSFPLTGSNGQDLLNDWALQVTYETVNCVPPTGACCATDGTCDSLTSSTCQGLGGAYQGDNTECQNVSCPQPMGACCFMPSGCVNLTAANCSGAGGVWSGAGSLCATTICFASGACCMPDGSCQDDVLEGDCGSAGGLFQGNLTECATTSCPQPVGACCLTIGFCLDVIQADCNQIVDAVWYGLGTDCTDADMNSTADICENADPCDGVTPGDFNSDTLVNGADVQQFVSALLSGSPTQGDLCRGDFDTSGDLGVSDVPGMVAALLN
;
A
#
# COMPACT_ATOMS: atom_id res chain seq x y z
N MET A 1 -55.06 28.36 -54.83
CA MET A 1 -56.07 27.40 -55.33
C MET A 1 -55.36 26.07 -55.60
N SER A 2 -55.99 24.99 -55.11
CA SER A 2 -55.76 23.57 -55.40
C SER A 2 -54.57 22.82 -54.79
N ARG A 3 -54.93 21.69 -54.18
CA ARG A 3 -54.16 20.68 -53.44
C ARG A 3 -53.87 19.47 -54.35
N ALA A 4 -52.84 18.68 -54.03
CA ALA A 4 -52.81 17.21 -54.05
C ALA A 4 -51.52 16.76 -53.31
N ARG A 5 -51.52 16.14 -52.12
CA ARG A 5 -51.93 14.78 -51.66
C ARG A 5 -51.21 13.59 -52.34
N CYS A 6 -50.35 12.96 -51.52
CA CYS A 6 -50.06 11.54 -51.27
C CYS A 6 -49.99 10.50 -52.41
N GLY A 7 -48.93 9.69 -52.34
CA GLY A 7 -48.86 8.33 -52.87
C GLY A 7 -47.70 7.53 -52.27
N VAL A 8 -47.90 7.01 -51.05
CA VAL A 8 -47.09 5.92 -50.48
C VAL A 8 -47.53 4.61 -51.16
N CYS A 9 -46.60 3.77 -51.59
CA CYS A 9 -46.86 2.35 -51.82
C CYS A 9 -45.85 1.52 -51.02
N TRP A 10 -46.39 0.80 -50.04
CA TRP A 10 -45.72 -0.19 -49.21
C TRP A 10 -45.51 -1.49 -49.99
N VAL A 11 -44.34 -2.12 -49.81
CA VAL A 11 -44.24 -3.59 -49.77
C VAL A 11 -43.57 -3.94 -48.45
N ALA A 12 -44.37 -4.43 -47.50
CA ALA A 12 -43.89 -5.03 -46.26
C ALA A 12 -43.42 -6.46 -46.54
N ALA A 13 -42.17 -6.76 -46.20
CA ALA A 13 -41.74 -8.11 -45.84
C ALA A 13 -41.25 -8.04 -44.39
N VAL A 14 -41.97 -8.72 -43.50
CA VAL A 14 -41.68 -8.82 -42.07
C VAL A 14 -40.55 -9.83 -41.89
N PHE A 15 -39.39 -9.38 -41.40
CA PHE A 15 -38.49 -10.19 -40.59
C PHE A 15 -38.06 -9.36 -39.39
N SER A 16 -38.38 -9.87 -38.21
CA SER A 16 -38.06 -9.28 -36.91
C SER A 16 -36.55 -9.19 -36.73
N GLY A 17 -36.04 -7.96 -36.67
CA GLY A 17 -34.69 -7.62 -36.28
C GLY A 17 -34.67 -6.12 -36.02
N LEU A 18 -34.37 -5.72 -34.78
CA LEU A 18 -34.37 -4.34 -34.32
C LEU A 18 -33.31 -3.53 -35.11
N ILE A 19 -33.75 -2.80 -36.14
CA ILE A 19 -32.92 -1.79 -36.81
C ILE A 19 -32.98 -0.53 -35.96
N ILE A 20 -31.89 -0.23 -35.25
CA ILE A 20 -31.67 1.11 -34.69
C ILE A 20 -31.31 2.00 -35.88
N THR A 21 -32.26 2.82 -36.32
CA THR A 21 -32.01 3.88 -37.30
C THR A 21 -31.28 5.03 -36.58
N SER A 22 -29.99 5.22 -36.83
CA SER A 22 -29.29 6.45 -36.49
C SER A 22 -29.75 7.56 -37.44
N ASN A 23 -30.44 8.57 -36.91
CA ASN A 23 -30.80 9.77 -37.66
C ASN A 23 -29.52 10.59 -37.93
N VAL A 24 -29.03 10.57 -39.16
CA VAL A 24 -28.04 11.54 -39.64
C VAL A 24 -28.81 12.81 -40.01
N GLY A 25 -28.87 13.77 -39.09
CA GLY A 25 -29.32 15.12 -39.38
C GLY A 25 -28.17 15.92 -39.95
N ALA A 26 -28.10 16.08 -41.27
CA ALA A 26 -27.24 17.07 -41.89
C ALA A 26 -27.94 18.43 -41.82
N ASP A 27 -27.48 19.32 -40.93
CA ASP A 27 -27.78 20.75 -41.01
C ASP A 27 -26.89 21.35 -42.11
N GLU A 28 -27.36 21.34 -43.36
CA GLU A 28 -26.75 22.10 -44.45
C GLU A 28 -27.04 23.60 -44.26
N ALA A 29 -26.11 24.30 -43.63
CA ALA A 29 -25.99 25.75 -43.76
C ALA A 29 -24.87 26.05 -44.77
N ASP A 30 -25.19 26.83 -45.81
CA ASP A 30 -24.34 27.26 -46.92
C ASP A 30 -22.96 27.82 -46.46
N ALA A 31 -21.96 26.93 -46.30
CA ALA A 31 -20.55 27.31 -46.19
C ALA A 31 -19.90 27.27 -47.59
N PRO A 32 -19.13 28.30 -48.00
CA PRO A 32 -18.50 28.33 -49.31
C PRO A 32 -17.50 27.17 -49.46
N ALA A 33 -17.58 26.45 -50.59
CA ALA A 33 -16.71 25.33 -50.95
C ALA A 33 -15.22 25.71 -50.86
N GLY A 34 -14.52 25.13 -49.88
CA GLY A 34 -13.11 25.25 -49.60
C GLY A 34 -12.57 23.96 -49.00
N ARG A 35 -11.24 23.84 -48.92
CA ARG A 35 -10.51 22.64 -48.48
C ARG A 35 -10.93 22.09 -47.10
N PHE A 36 -11.54 22.91 -46.27
CA PHE A 36 -12.00 22.57 -44.92
C PHE A 36 -13.51 22.74 -44.75
N SER A 37 -14.29 22.87 -45.85
CA SER A 37 -15.70 23.29 -45.79
C SER A 37 -16.74 22.19 -46.11
N THR A 38 -16.40 20.91 -46.01
CA THR A 38 -17.41 19.84 -46.13
C THR A 38 -18.09 19.60 -44.78
N PRO A 39 -19.35 19.10 -44.76
CA PRO A 39 -20.12 19.03 -43.52
C PRO A 39 -19.39 18.15 -42.51
N ALA A 40 -19.10 18.74 -41.35
CA ALA A 40 -18.62 18.07 -40.16
C ALA A 40 -19.39 16.74 -39.95
N LEU A 41 -18.75 15.60 -40.25
CA LEU A 41 -19.36 14.32 -39.95
C LEU A 41 -19.16 14.03 -38.46
N ARG A 42 -20.22 14.25 -37.69
CA ARG A 42 -20.30 13.83 -36.29
C ARG A 42 -20.32 12.31 -36.24
N VAL A 43 -19.21 11.71 -35.83
CA VAL A 43 -19.16 10.31 -35.45
C VAL A 43 -19.41 10.23 -33.96
N ASP A 44 -20.43 9.45 -33.58
CA ASP A 44 -20.84 9.21 -32.21
C ASP A 44 -20.65 7.72 -31.92
N THR A 45 -19.64 7.37 -31.11
CA THR A 45 -19.30 5.98 -30.79
C THR A 45 -19.30 5.76 -29.29
N THR A 46 -20.04 4.77 -28.79
CA THR A 46 -20.00 4.39 -27.36
C THR A 46 -18.72 3.66 -26.96
N ASP A 47 -18.05 3.02 -27.94
CA ASP A 47 -16.76 2.35 -27.79
C ASP A 47 -15.76 2.95 -28.77
N LEU A 48 -14.79 3.72 -28.26
CA LEU A 48 -13.68 4.25 -29.04
C LEU A 48 -12.56 3.20 -29.16
N PRO A 49 -12.30 2.65 -30.35
CA PRO A 49 -11.16 1.76 -30.53
C PRO A 49 -9.86 2.55 -30.40
N LYS A 50 -8.87 1.93 -29.76
CA LYS A 50 -7.55 2.51 -29.54
C LYS A 50 -6.51 1.75 -30.37
N ILE A 51 -5.67 2.49 -31.07
CA ILE A 51 -4.48 1.98 -31.77
C ILE A 51 -3.30 2.34 -30.86
N ASP A 52 -2.87 1.36 -30.05
CA ASP A 52 -1.78 1.54 -29.10
C ASP A 52 -0.43 1.25 -29.77
N VAL A 53 0.41 2.28 -29.84
CA VAL A 53 1.78 2.21 -30.35
C VAL A 53 2.72 2.46 -29.18
N VAL A 54 3.65 1.54 -28.94
CA VAL A 54 4.72 1.71 -27.95
C VAL A 54 6.04 1.95 -28.68
N ILE A 55 6.58 3.16 -28.55
CA ILE A 55 7.86 3.55 -29.15
C ILE A 55 9.01 3.33 -28.17
N ARG A 56 10.14 2.89 -28.73
CA ARG A 56 11.41 2.65 -28.04
C ARG A 56 12.48 3.52 -28.69
N PRO A 57 12.73 4.74 -28.19
CA PRO A 57 13.63 5.69 -28.85
C PRO A 57 15.02 5.11 -29.14
N SER A 58 15.54 4.24 -28.26
CA SER A 58 16.81 3.53 -28.44
C SER A 58 16.86 2.59 -29.66
N LEU A 59 15.71 2.12 -30.14
CA LEU A 59 15.60 1.21 -31.29
C LEU A 59 15.24 1.92 -32.60
N VAL A 60 14.68 3.13 -32.51
CA VAL A 60 14.15 3.87 -33.66
C VAL A 60 15.13 4.94 -34.18
N THR A 61 16.00 5.50 -33.33
CA THR A 61 16.89 6.62 -33.72
C THR A 61 18.35 6.18 -33.97
N GLN A 62 18.88 6.45 -35.16
CA GLN A 62 20.34 6.47 -35.43
C GLN A 62 20.83 7.92 -35.61
N SER A 63 20.81 8.77 -34.57
CA SER A 63 21.61 10.01 -34.47
C SER A 63 21.60 10.56 -33.03
N PRO A 64 22.59 11.38 -32.61
CA PRO A 64 23.23 11.29 -31.30
C PRO A 64 22.32 11.70 -30.14
N GLY A 65 21.73 10.69 -29.49
CA GLY A 65 21.12 10.85 -28.18
C GLY A 65 22.14 11.44 -27.20
N GLN A 66 21.77 12.53 -26.54
CA GLN A 66 22.34 12.84 -25.25
C GLN A 66 22.16 11.61 -24.36
N PRO A 67 23.20 11.13 -23.64
CA PRO A 67 23.08 9.93 -22.80
C PRO A 67 21.94 10.14 -21.79
N GLY A 68 20.87 9.37 -21.97
CA GLY A 68 19.65 9.45 -21.17
C GLY A 68 19.94 9.14 -19.70
N ALA A 69 19.85 10.15 -18.85
CA ALA A 69 19.67 9.90 -17.43
C ALA A 69 18.26 9.35 -17.25
N ALA A 70 18.13 8.08 -16.86
CA ALA A 70 16.86 7.52 -16.44
C ALA A 70 16.20 8.45 -15.39
N PRO A 71 14.90 8.76 -15.50
CA PRO A 71 14.21 9.65 -14.57
C PRO A 71 14.42 9.18 -13.12
N ARG A 72 15.03 10.02 -12.29
CA ARG A 72 15.23 9.73 -10.86
C ARG A 72 13.99 10.18 -10.08
N GLY A 73 12.89 9.44 -10.24
CA GLY A 73 11.64 9.64 -9.50
C GLY A 73 10.41 9.38 -10.34
N VAL A 74 9.34 8.89 -9.72
CA VAL A 74 8.02 8.74 -10.36
C VAL A 74 7.26 10.04 -10.10
N CYS A 75 7.26 10.95 -11.06
CA CYS A 75 6.46 12.16 -11.00
C CYS A 75 5.04 11.87 -11.49
N PRO A 76 3.98 12.41 -10.86
CA PRO A 76 2.63 12.23 -11.37
C PRO A 76 2.52 12.75 -12.81
N PRO A 77 2.05 11.92 -13.76
CA PRO A 77 1.89 12.34 -15.14
C PRO A 77 0.89 13.48 -15.23
N GLN A 78 1.28 14.52 -15.97
CA GLN A 78 0.45 15.67 -16.28
C GLN A 78 -0.17 15.47 -17.65
N VAL A 79 -1.50 15.54 -17.69
CA VAL A 79 -2.29 15.34 -18.91
C VAL A 79 -2.79 16.71 -19.37
N VAL A 80 -2.49 17.07 -20.61
CA VAL A 80 -2.89 18.34 -21.23
C VAL A 80 -3.62 18.09 -22.54
N THR A 81 -4.67 18.85 -22.79
CA THR A 81 -5.48 18.77 -24.01
C THR A 81 -6.09 20.14 -24.29
N TYR A 82 -6.30 20.44 -25.57
CA TYR A 82 -7.11 21.56 -26.03
C TYR A 82 -8.37 21.07 -26.73
N SER A 83 -8.78 19.84 -26.45
CA SER A 83 -10.07 19.31 -26.87
C SER A 83 -11.01 19.23 -25.69
N ASP A 84 -12.27 19.60 -25.93
CA ASP A 84 -13.31 19.59 -24.91
C ASP A 84 -14.06 18.24 -24.81
N GLN A 85 -13.72 17.29 -25.67
CA GLN A 85 -14.28 15.93 -25.66
C GLN A 85 -13.38 14.96 -24.90
N PRO A 86 -13.97 13.96 -24.21
CA PRO A 86 -13.19 12.93 -23.55
C PRO A 86 -12.59 11.95 -24.57
N PHE A 87 -11.34 11.54 -24.33
CA PHE A 87 -10.65 10.47 -25.10
C PHE A 87 -11.03 9.06 -24.61
N THR A 88 -12.12 8.97 -23.83
CA THR A 88 -12.67 7.73 -23.28
C THR A 88 -14.19 7.74 -23.43
N GLY A 89 -14.77 6.66 -23.95
CA GLY A 89 -16.21 6.55 -24.14
C GLY A 89 -16.66 7.23 -25.43
N GLN A 90 -17.59 8.18 -25.32
CA GLN A 90 -18.22 8.84 -26.47
C GLN A 90 -17.51 10.12 -26.86
N ILE A 91 -16.96 10.16 -28.08
CA ILE A 91 -16.45 11.39 -28.69
C ILE A 91 -17.38 11.81 -29.81
N THR A 92 -17.52 13.12 -29.99
CA THR A 92 -18.01 13.67 -31.25
C THR A 92 -16.86 14.40 -31.92
N ALA A 93 -16.34 13.84 -33.02
CA ALA A 93 -15.24 14.42 -33.77
C ALA A 93 -15.70 14.86 -35.16
N THR A 94 -14.97 15.81 -35.74
CA THR A 94 -15.08 16.27 -37.12
C THR A 94 -13.76 16.02 -37.83
N PHE A 95 -13.80 15.66 -39.10
CA PHE A 95 -12.60 15.30 -39.86
C PHE A 95 -12.45 16.28 -41.02
N PRO A 96 -11.25 16.85 -41.26
CA PRO A 96 -10.99 17.73 -42.38
C PRO A 96 -10.47 16.92 -43.59
N PRO A 97 -11.33 16.44 -44.50
CA PRO A 97 -10.91 15.55 -45.59
C PRO A 97 -9.93 16.20 -46.58
N GLY A 98 -9.79 17.52 -46.57
CA GLY A 98 -8.88 18.24 -47.44
C GLY A 98 -7.42 18.26 -47.00
N MET A 99 -7.05 17.72 -45.83
CA MET A 99 -5.64 17.63 -45.45
C MET A 99 -4.89 16.67 -46.38
N VAL A 100 -3.74 17.12 -46.90
CA VAL A 100 -2.91 16.33 -47.83
C VAL A 100 -1.65 15.82 -47.15
N GLU A 101 -0.96 14.91 -47.82
CA GLU A 101 0.35 14.41 -47.35
C GLU A 101 1.32 15.57 -47.07
N GLN A 102 2.08 15.39 -46.01
CA GLN A 102 3.05 16.29 -45.39
C GLN A 102 2.47 17.50 -44.65
N GLU A 103 1.15 17.57 -44.48
CA GLU A 103 0.56 18.52 -43.55
C GLU A 103 0.52 17.97 -42.13
N ILE A 104 0.54 18.90 -41.18
CA ILE A 104 0.72 18.59 -39.76
C ILE A 104 -0.38 19.26 -38.95
N ALA A 105 -1.15 18.44 -38.24
CA ALA A 105 -2.02 18.88 -37.15
C ALA A 105 -1.19 18.95 -35.86
N ALA A 106 -1.11 20.11 -35.21
CA ALA A 106 -0.28 20.26 -34.01
C ALA A 106 -0.91 21.17 -32.95
N ALA A 107 -0.46 21.02 -31.72
CA ALA A 107 -0.81 21.88 -30.60
C ALA A 107 0.43 22.27 -29.79
N THR A 108 0.41 23.45 -29.19
CA THR A 108 1.48 23.95 -28.32
C THR A 108 0.98 24.13 -26.90
N TYR A 109 1.62 23.46 -25.95
CA TYR A 109 1.29 23.49 -24.54
C TYR A 109 2.30 24.35 -23.77
N THR A 110 1.82 25.08 -22.77
CA THR A 110 2.68 25.86 -21.86
C THR A 110 2.82 25.12 -20.54
N VAL A 111 4.05 24.96 -20.08
CA VAL A 111 4.40 24.25 -18.84
C VAL A 111 5.02 25.23 -17.86
N PRO A 112 4.60 25.27 -16.58
CA PRO A 112 5.21 26.13 -15.57
C PRO A 112 6.73 25.99 -15.53
N ALA A 113 7.45 27.10 -15.38
CA ALA A 113 8.92 27.13 -15.51
C ALA A 113 9.61 26.17 -14.52
N GLU A 114 9.02 26.03 -13.33
CA GLU A 114 9.45 25.14 -12.25
C GLU A 114 9.33 23.64 -12.56
N ASN A 115 8.51 23.28 -13.55
CA ASN A 115 8.29 21.88 -13.94
C ASN A 115 9.28 21.38 -15.01
N TRP A 116 10.19 22.23 -15.47
CA TRP A 116 11.22 21.84 -16.43
C TRP A 116 12.49 21.31 -15.74
N PRO A 117 13.22 20.35 -16.34
CA PRO A 117 12.93 19.67 -17.60
C PRO A 117 11.79 18.64 -17.46
N ILE A 118 11.11 18.35 -18.57
CA ILE A 118 10.02 17.37 -18.64
C ILE A 118 10.41 16.18 -19.51
N VAL A 119 9.71 15.07 -19.34
CA VAL A 119 9.79 13.88 -20.20
C VAL A 119 8.43 13.65 -20.83
N PHE A 120 8.41 13.51 -22.14
CA PHE A 120 7.22 13.14 -22.88
C PHE A 120 6.83 11.68 -22.58
N ARG A 121 5.53 11.39 -22.46
CA ARG A 121 5.01 10.04 -22.18
C ARG A 121 4.15 9.52 -23.30
N THR A 122 3.06 10.22 -23.60
CA THR A 122 2.05 9.75 -24.55
C THR A 122 1.47 10.91 -25.34
N ALA A 123 1.15 10.69 -26.61
CA ALA A 123 0.29 11.55 -27.40
C ALA A 123 -0.89 10.73 -27.95
N ASP A 124 -2.09 11.18 -27.65
CA ASP A 124 -3.36 10.59 -28.07
C ASP A 124 -4.04 11.54 -29.05
N ILE A 125 -4.27 11.09 -30.28
CA ILE A 125 -4.98 11.87 -31.29
C ILE A 125 -6.08 11.04 -31.92
N VAL A 126 -7.23 11.66 -32.15
CA VAL A 126 -8.34 11.01 -32.85
C VAL A 126 -8.02 10.95 -34.33
N TRP A 127 -8.25 9.81 -34.95
CA TRP A 127 -8.21 9.61 -36.39
C TRP A 127 -9.53 9.04 -36.87
N GLY A 128 -9.95 9.43 -38.07
CA GLY A 128 -11.19 8.91 -38.61
C GLY A 128 -11.37 9.18 -40.09
N GLN A 129 -12.45 8.61 -40.60
CA GLN A 129 -12.88 8.70 -41.99
C GLN A 129 -14.39 8.92 -42.04
N THR A 130 -14.89 9.42 -43.16
CA THR A 130 -16.31 9.75 -43.32
C THR A 130 -17.16 8.62 -43.89
N HIS A 131 -16.53 7.52 -44.31
CA HIS A 131 -17.18 6.36 -44.93
C HIS A 131 -16.67 5.05 -44.35
N LEU A 132 -17.47 3.98 -44.40
CA LEU A 132 -17.19 2.71 -43.71
C LEU A 132 -16.28 1.75 -44.51
N ASN A 133 -15.41 2.29 -45.38
CA ASN A 133 -14.43 1.50 -46.12
C ASN A 133 -13.22 1.18 -45.24
N SER A 134 -12.39 0.20 -45.59
CA SER A 134 -11.12 0.06 -44.88
C SER A 134 -10.11 1.05 -45.44
N THR A 135 -9.35 1.70 -44.56
CA THR A 135 -8.29 2.63 -44.93
C THR A 135 -7.05 2.42 -44.07
N THR A 136 -5.87 2.62 -44.65
CA THR A 136 -4.58 2.62 -43.97
C THR A 136 -3.84 3.93 -44.28
N SER A 137 -3.61 4.76 -43.28
CA SER A 137 -2.86 6.03 -43.45
C SER A 137 -1.58 6.01 -42.63
N ALA A 138 -0.46 6.36 -43.25
CA ALA A 138 0.82 6.49 -42.56
C ALA A 138 0.93 7.89 -41.94
N SER A 139 1.41 7.95 -40.70
CA SER A 139 1.64 9.19 -39.97
C SER A 139 2.99 9.22 -39.25
N THR A 140 3.44 10.43 -38.92
CA THR A 140 4.61 10.69 -38.09
C THR A 140 4.20 11.52 -36.89
N LEU A 141 4.57 11.09 -35.68
CA LEU A 141 4.56 11.92 -34.48
C LEU A 141 5.80 12.82 -34.49
N LEU A 142 5.62 14.12 -34.25
CA LEU A 142 6.70 15.10 -34.14
C LEU A 142 6.58 15.85 -32.81
N ILE A 143 7.72 16.07 -32.16
CA ILE A 143 7.80 16.70 -30.84
C ILE A 143 8.82 17.84 -30.88
N TRP A 144 8.39 19.04 -30.50
CA TRP A 144 9.22 20.25 -30.50
C TRP A 144 9.37 20.85 -29.10
N GLU A 145 10.54 21.42 -28.84
CA GLU A 145 10.71 22.44 -27.80
C GLU A 145 10.38 23.83 -28.37
N GLY A 146 9.49 24.57 -27.71
CA GLY A 146 8.91 25.80 -28.24
C GLY A 146 7.64 25.55 -29.06
N THR A 147 7.28 26.53 -29.89
CA THR A 147 6.21 26.41 -30.89
C THR A 147 6.74 25.71 -32.15
N PRO A 148 5.89 25.13 -33.01
CA PRO A 148 6.39 24.31 -34.12
C PRO A 148 6.99 25.14 -35.28
N ASP A 149 6.74 26.46 -35.31
CA ASP A 149 7.21 27.39 -36.33
C ASP A 149 8.64 27.91 -36.09
N THR A 150 9.01 28.12 -34.83
CA THR A 150 10.28 28.74 -34.41
C THR A 150 11.06 27.88 -33.42
N GLY A 151 10.44 26.85 -32.86
CA GLY A 151 11.04 25.90 -31.94
C GLY A 151 11.98 24.91 -32.60
N THR A 152 12.56 24.04 -31.76
CA THR A 152 13.49 22.99 -32.21
C THR A 152 12.78 21.65 -32.19
N LEU A 153 12.83 20.91 -33.30
CA LEU A 153 12.36 19.53 -33.36
C LEU A 153 13.30 18.66 -32.50
N VAL A 154 12.75 18.05 -31.45
CA VAL A 154 13.51 17.19 -30.54
C VAL A 154 13.50 15.75 -31.01
N ASP A 155 12.33 15.24 -31.39
CA ASP A 155 12.20 13.87 -31.86
C ASP A 155 11.06 13.71 -32.88
N SER A 156 11.13 12.66 -33.67
CA SER A 156 10.10 12.28 -34.63
C SER A 156 10.02 10.77 -34.84
N PHE A 157 8.81 10.23 -34.82
CA PHE A 157 8.53 8.81 -34.92
C PHE A 157 7.57 8.54 -36.08
N SER A 158 8.08 7.99 -37.18
CA SER A 158 7.30 7.67 -38.38
C SER A 158 6.77 6.24 -38.31
N SER A 159 5.52 6.05 -38.71
CA SER A 159 4.94 4.71 -38.87
C SER A 159 5.53 3.97 -40.08
N ASP A 160 5.75 2.67 -39.91
CA ASP A 160 6.39 1.77 -40.88
C ASP A 160 5.77 0.35 -40.91
N ASP A 161 4.76 0.08 -40.08
CA ASP A 161 4.13 -1.24 -39.88
C ASP A 161 5.08 -2.35 -39.39
N GLU A 162 6.30 -2.00 -38.99
CA GLU A 162 7.27 -2.94 -38.42
C GLU A 162 7.47 -2.67 -36.92
N LEU A 163 7.84 -1.43 -36.58
CA LEU A 163 8.03 -0.96 -35.21
C LEU A 163 6.90 -0.02 -34.77
N ILE A 164 6.34 0.75 -35.70
CA ILE A 164 5.28 1.72 -35.44
C ILE A 164 4.15 1.47 -36.44
N GLN A 165 2.98 1.10 -35.93
CA GLN A 165 1.81 0.78 -36.75
C GLN A 165 1.28 2.00 -37.50
N HIS A 166 0.86 1.82 -38.76
CA HIS A 166 0.05 2.78 -39.49
C HIS A 166 -1.37 2.89 -38.87
N VAL A 167 -2.11 3.93 -39.25
CA VAL A 167 -3.51 4.09 -38.84
C VAL A 167 -4.38 3.21 -39.72
N HIS A 168 -4.74 2.02 -39.23
CA HIS A 168 -5.68 1.13 -39.91
C HIS A 168 -7.09 1.28 -39.34
N LEU A 169 -8.02 1.75 -40.17
CA LEU A 169 -9.44 1.74 -39.84
C LEU A 169 -10.12 0.62 -40.65
N PRO A 170 -10.73 -0.39 -39.98
CA PRO A 170 -11.39 -1.49 -40.65
C PRO A 170 -12.75 -1.09 -41.23
N VAL A 171 -13.30 -1.94 -42.11
CA VAL A 171 -14.71 -1.80 -42.54
C VAL A 171 -15.67 -2.03 -41.35
N GLY A 172 -16.78 -1.30 -41.30
CA GLY A 172 -17.85 -1.54 -40.31
C GLY A 172 -18.20 -0.32 -39.47
N THR A 173 -18.63 -0.53 -38.21
CA THR A 173 -19.18 0.52 -37.31
C THR A 173 -18.14 1.43 -36.66
N SER A 174 -16.85 1.22 -36.93
CA SER A 174 -15.74 1.97 -36.32
C SER A 174 -15.00 2.76 -37.40
N SER A 175 -15.52 3.93 -37.75
CA SER A 175 -14.89 4.87 -38.69
C SER A 175 -13.93 5.85 -38.01
N VAL A 176 -13.68 5.66 -36.70
CA VAL A 176 -12.86 6.52 -35.85
C VAL A 176 -12.08 5.64 -34.89
N ALA A 177 -10.84 6.02 -34.58
CA ALA A 177 -9.99 5.41 -33.56
C ALA A 177 -9.10 6.47 -32.88
N VAL A 178 -8.66 6.20 -31.66
CA VAL A 178 -7.62 7.00 -31.00
C VAL A 178 -6.27 6.37 -31.28
N LEU A 179 -5.40 7.07 -32.00
CA LEU A 179 -4.00 6.71 -32.11
C LEU A 179 -3.27 7.16 -30.84
N SER A 180 -2.79 6.20 -30.05
CA SER A 180 -2.07 6.43 -28.80
C SER A 180 -0.62 6.03 -28.96
N VAL A 181 0.27 7.01 -29.04
CA VAL A 181 1.72 6.78 -29.16
C VAL A 181 2.37 7.01 -27.81
N THR A 182 2.90 5.95 -27.21
CA THR A 182 3.48 5.93 -25.85
C THR A 182 4.96 5.57 -25.88
N VAL A 183 5.81 6.33 -25.18
CA VAL A 183 7.22 5.97 -24.96
C VAL A 183 7.32 4.88 -23.91
N ASP A 184 8.03 3.79 -24.22
CA ASP A 184 8.31 2.70 -23.27
C ASP A 184 9.07 3.26 -22.05
N PRO A 185 8.51 3.19 -20.82
CA PRO A 185 9.18 3.69 -19.62
C PRO A 185 10.47 2.94 -19.28
N GLY A 186 10.64 1.71 -19.79
CA GLY A 186 11.83 0.90 -19.61
C GLY A 186 12.94 1.17 -20.63
N ASP A 187 12.71 2.02 -21.64
CA ASP A 187 13.71 2.35 -22.64
C ASP A 187 14.84 3.22 -22.04
N PRO A 188 16.12 2.89 -22.28
CA PRO A 188 17.23 3.69 -21.77
C PRO A 188 17.26 5.12 -22.35
N ASP A 189 16.73 5.30 -23.56
CA ASP A 189 16.60 6.61 -24.20
C ASP A 189 15.15 7.10 -24.07
N GLN A 190 14.96 8.17 -23.30
CA GLN A 190 13.67 8.81 -23.10
C GLN A 190 13.60 10.13 -23.87
N VAL A 191 12.40 10.54 -24.28
CA VAL A 191 12.19 11.84 -24.95
C VAL A 191 12.13 12.94 -23.90
N ILE A 192 13.29 13.55 -23.60
CA ILE A 192 13.44 14.60 -22.60
C ILE A 192 13.44 15.97 -23.28
N LEU A 193 12.62 16.89 -22.76
CA LEU A 193 12.53 18.28 -23.19
C LEU A 193 13.11 19.18 -22.08
N THR A 194 14.10 19.98 -22.44
CA THR A 194 14.99 20.74 -21.55
C THR A 194 14.60 22.20 -21.32
N ASN A 195 13.57 22.68 -22.02
CA ASN A 195 13.12 24.07 -22.09
C ASN A 195 14.09 24.98 -22.87
N ASN A 196 13.64 25.45 -24.03
CA ASN A 196 14.37 26.44 -24.83
C ASN A 196 14.20 27.90 -24.35
N GLY A 197 13.65 28.10 -23.13
CA GLY A 197 13.36 29.40 -22.54
C GLY A 197 11.96 29.93 -22.84
N SER A 198 11.18 29.25 -23.70
CA SER A 198 9.79 29.64 -24.00
C SER A 198 8.77 29.10 -23.01
N ASN A 199 9.15 28.13 -22.16
CA ASN A 199 8.24 27.36 -21.30
C ASN A 199 7.15 26.62 -22.10
N LYS A 200 7.40 26.32 -23.37
CA LYS A 200 6.44 25.68 -24.28
C LYS A 200 7.04 24.44 -24.93
N PHE A 201 6.18 23.48 -25.25
CA PHE A 201 6.49 22.39 -26.17
C PHE A 201 5.31 22.17 -27.11
N SER A 202 5.58 21.60 -28.28
CA SER A 202 4.55 21.27 -29.25
C SER A 202 4.59 19.81 -29.62
N VAL A 203 3.42 19.27 -29.92
CA VAL A 203 3.25 17.91 -30.43
C VAL A 203 2.36 18.00 -31.67
N GLY A 204 2.71 17.23 -32.69
CA GLY A 204 1.92 17.19 -33.92
C GLY A 204 2.03 15.88 -34.66
N PHE A 205 1.03 15.63 -35.49
CA PHE A 205 0.92 14.45 -36.34
C PHE A 205 0.93 14.89 -37.80
N ARG A 206 1.93 14.42 -38.53
CA ARG A 206 2.04 14.60 -39.98
C ARG A 206 1.37 13.43 -40.69
N ILE A 207 0.63 13.70 -41.75
CA ILE A 207 0.18 12.66 -42.69
C ILE A 207 1.34 12.37 -43.64
N ASP A 208 1.91 11.16 -43.61
CA ASP A 208 3.00 10.79 -44.53
C ASP A 208 2.48 10.23 -45.84
N ALA A 209 1.49 9.34 -45.76
CA ALA A 209 0.85 8.71 -46.91
C ALA A 209 -0.63 8.46 -46.66
N HIS A 210 -1.45 8.81 -47.64
CA HIS A 210 -2.87 8.45 -47.68
C HIS A 210 -3.05 7.03 -48.23
N ASN A 211 -4.13 6.35 -47.86
CA ASN A 211 -4.47 5.01 -48.39
C ASN A 211 -4.77 5.02 -49.89
N ASN A 212 -5.42 6.08 -50.35
CA ASN A 212 -5.71 6.37 -51.74
C ASN A 212 -5.46 7.88 -51.97
N PRO A 213 -4.19 8.27 -52.17
CA PRO A 213 -3.85 9.67 -52.38
C PRO A 213 -4.48 10.16 -53.68
N ALA A 214 -4.98 11.40 -53.70
CA ALA A 214 -5.38 12.00 -54.96
C ALA A 214 -4.19 12.01 -55.93
N SER A 215 -4.41 11.58 -57.18
CA SER A 215 -3.37 11.55 -58.25
C SER A 215 -2.68 12.90 -58.49
N SER A 216 -3.25 13.97 -57.95
CA SER A 216 -2.81 15.36 -57.99
C SER A 216 -3.28 16.13 -56.75
N SER A 217 -2.82 15.74 -55.55
CA SER A 217 -3.19 16.39 -54.28
C SER A 217 -2.83 17.90 -54.18
N CYS A 218 -2.19 18.48 -55.20
CA CYS A 218 -1.96 19.91 -55.36
C CYS A 218 -1.80 20.36 -56.84
N SER A 219 -2.35 19.65 -57.85
CA SER A 219 -2.23 20.11 -59.26
C SER A 219 -3.57 20.20 -60.00
N GLU A 220 -3.84 21.38 -60.56
CA GLU A 220 -4.97 21.62 -61.49
C GLU A 220 -4.64 21.12 -62.91
N PRO A 221 -5.65 20.70 -63.71
CA PRO A 221 -7.07 20.59 -63.38
C PRO A 221 -7.55 19.16 -63.09
N CYS A 222 -8.54 19.05 -62.21
CA CYS A 222 -9.30 17.82 -61.96
C CYS A 222 -10.02 17.35 -63.23
N LEU A 223 -9.44 16.39 -63.95
CA LEU A 223 -10.02 15.85 -65.18
C LEU A 223 -11.25 14.98 -64.86
N GLY A 224 -12.43 15.59 -64.78
CA GLY A 224 -13.69 14.84 -64.60
C GLY A 224 -14.95 15.68 -64.43
N LEU A 225 -14.85 16.93 -64.00
CA LEU A 225 -15.99 17.83 -63.86
C LEU A 225 -15.87 18.94 -64.90
N GLY A 226 -16.74 18.89 -65.92
CA GLY A 226 -16.68 19.79 -67.07
C GLY A 226 -16.53 21.28 -66.70
N THR A 227 -15.54 21.93 -67.31
CA THR A 227 -15.48 23.38 -67.58
C THR A 227 -15.47 24.38 -66.41
N LEU A 228 -15.21 23.99 -65.16
CA LEU A 228 -14.96 24.96 -64.07
C LEU A 228 -13.47 24.94 -63.65
N PRO A 229 -12.71 26.06 -63.80
CA PRO A 229 -11.25 26.07 -63.65
C PRO A 229 -10.75 26.35 -62.22
N SER A 230 -11.41 25.83 -61.17
CA SER A 230 -11.08 26.23 -59.78
C SER A 230 -11.51 25.24 -58.69
N VAL A 231 -11.55 23.93 -58.97
CA VAL A 231 -12.00 22.93 -58.00
C VAL A 231 -10.81 22.09 -57.57
N CYS A 232 -10.44 22.23 -56.30
CA CYS A 232 -9.40 21.43 -55.67
C CYS A 232 -9.87 19.97 -55.67
N CYS A 233 -8.97 19.04 -55.99
CA CYS A 233 -9.21 17.62 -55.77
C CYS A 233 -8.73 17.29 -54.35
N PRO A 234 -9.59 17.33 -53.31
CA PRO A 234 -9.22 16.75 -52.03
C PRO A 234 -8.84 15.28 -52.24
N PRO A 235 -7.99 14.71 -51.38
CA PRO A 235 -7.86 13.25 -51.28
C PRO A 235 -9.25 12.60 -51.20
N ASP A 236 -9.38 11.40 -51.75
CA ASP A 236 -10.67 10.70 -51.82
C ASP A 236 -11.27 10.57 -50.41
N GLU A 237 -12.40 11.25 -50.18
CA GLU A 237 -13.12 11.27 -48.89
C GLU A 237 -13.58 9.85 -48.50
N LEU A 238 -13.75 8.96 -49.48
CA LEU A 238 -14.29 7.62 -49.30
C LEU A 238 -13.27 6.60 -48.80
N SER A 239 -11.96 6.92 -48.79
CA SER A 239 -10.93 5.89 -48.61
C SER A 239 -9.70 6.31 -47.84
N ASN A 240 -9.67 7.47 -47.20
CA ASN A 240 -8.53 7.97 -46.40
C ASN A 240 -8.93 8.25 -44.94
N ALA A 241 -7.95 8.35 -44.04
CA ALA A 241 -8.15 8.76 -42.66
C ALA A 241 -7.43 10.08 -42.36
N TRP A 242 -8.01 10.88 -41.48
CA TRP A 242 -7.48 12.19 -41.09
C TRP A 242 -7.46 12.37 -39.58
N PRO A 243 -6.55 13.23 -39.05
CA PRO A 243 -6.65 13.73 -37.69
C PRO A 243 -8.01 14.40 -37.45
N GLY A 244 -8.65 14.05 -36.35
CA GLY A 244 -9.94 14.58 -35.92
C GLY A 244 -9.79 15.88 -35.15
N MET A 245 -10.77 16.75 -35.32
CA MET A 245 -11.05 17.88 -34.44
C MET A 245 -12.27 17.52 -33.57
N ASP A 246 -12.48 18.17 -32.43
CA ASP A 246 -13.74 18.03 -31.70
C ASP A 246 -14.93 18.64 -32.50
N ALA A 247 -16.15 18.51 -31.98
CA ALA A 247 -17.37 18.92 -32.67
C ALA A 247 -18.19 19.97 -31.89
N ALA A 248 -17.55 20.65 -30.94
CA ALA A 248 -18.20 21.51 -29.97
C ALA A 248 -18.22 22.99 -30.38
N GLY A 249 -18.52 23.27 -31.65
CA GLY A 249 -18.57 24.66 -32.14
C GLY A 249 -17.18 25.30 -32.21
N PRO A 250 -17.09 26.63 -32.39
CA PRO A 250 -15.82 27.34 -32.54
C PRO A 250 -14.81 26.93 -31.47
N GLY A 251 -13.69 26.34 -31.87
CA GLY A 251 -12.67 25.89 -30.93
C GLY A 251 -12.14 27.06 -30.09
N PRO A 252 -12.33 27.11 -28.76
CA PRO A 252 -11.82 28.21 -27.95
C PRO A 252 -10.29 28.25 -27.89
N PHE A 253 -9.60 27.22 -28.39
CA PHE A 253 -8.15 27.05 -28.31
C PHE A 253 -7.41 27.19 -29.65
N GLY A 254 -8.04 27.78 -30.67
CA GLY A 254 -7.42 27.98 -31.97
C GLY A 254 -6.11 28.81 -31.96
N SER A 255 -5.83 29.54 -30.87
CA SER A 255 -4.57 30.29 -30.68
C SER A 255 -3.40 29.45 -30.14
N GLN A 256 -3.67 28.21 -29.74
CA GLN A 256 -2.69 27.25 -29.24
C GLN A 256 -2.49 26.09 -30.22
N GLN A 257 -3.33 26.01 -31.25
CA GLN A 257 -3.36 24.95 -32.23
C GLN A 257 -2.93 25.42 -33.61
N TRP A 258 -2.31 24.51 -34.35
CA TRP A 258 -1.56 24.82 -35.54
C TRP A 258 -1.92 23.85 -36.67
N LEU A 259 -1.88 24.37 -37.89
CA LEU A 259 -1.82 23.59 -39.12
C LEU A 259 -0.56 23.99 -39.87
N PHE A 260 0.28 23.01 -40.20
CA PHE A 260 1.28 23.18 -41.24
C PHE A 260 0.61 22.94 -42.59
N ALA A 261 0.43 24.01 -43.36
CA ALA A 261 -0.12 23.95 -44.71
C ALA A 261 1.01 23.80 -45.73
N ARG A 262 0.88 22.83 -46.64
CA ARG A 262 1.81 22.69 -47.77
C ARG A 262 1.52 23.68 -48.88
N SER A 263 2.56 24.03 -49.64
CA SER A 263 2.39 24.82 -50.87
C SER A 263 1.69 23.95 -51.91
N CYS A 264 0.52 24.39 -52.40
CA CYS A 264 -0.10 23.86 -53.60
C CYS A 264 0.07 24.86 -54.77
N PRO A 265 1.09 24.72 -55.63
CA PRO A 265 1.33 25.64 -56.73
C PRO A 265 0.19 25.60 -57.75
N GLY A 266 -0.44 26.75 -58.04
CA GLY A 266 -1.47 26.88 -59.08
C GLY A 266 -2.92 26.94 -58.57
N ALA A 267 -3.16 26.86 -57.26
CA ALA A 267 -4.47 27.14 -56.69
C ALA A 267 -4.81 28.64 -56.80
N THR A 268 -5.75 29.00 -57.67
CA THR A 268 -6.37 30.34 -57.74
C THR A 268 -7.89 30.21 -57.60
N GLY A 269 -8.57 31.15 -56.93
CA GLY A 269 -10.04 31.14 -56.83
C GLY A 269 -10.58 30.52 -55.53
N LEU A 270 -11.73 29.82 -55.53
CA LEU A 270 -12.33 29.23 -54.31
C LEU A 270 -11.48 28.11 -53.66
N CYS A 271 -10.50 27.58 -54.38
CA CYS A 271 -9.37 26.84 -53.83
C CYS A 271 -8.44 27.65 -52.90
N SER A 272 -8.53 28.98 -52.97
CA SER A 272 -7.72 29.95 -52.24
C SER A 272 -8.38 30.40 -50.92
N LEU A 273 -8.72 29.43 -50.06
CA LEU A 273 -8.20 29.57 -48.70
C LEU A 273 -6.69 29.35 -48.78
N ALA A 274 -6.00 30.23 -49.51
CA ALA A 274 -4.57 30.21 -49.78
C ALA A 274 -3.90 30.68 -48.51
N VAL A 275 -3.84 29.78 -47.53
CA VAL A 275 -2.79 29.87 -46.52
C VAL A 275 -1.48 29.73 -47.27
N ASP A 276 -0.62 30.72 -47.11
CA ASP A 276 0.76 30.63 -47.56
C ASP A 276 1.37 29.31 -47.04
N PRO A 277 2.28 28.65 -47.76
CA PRO A 277 2.92 27.47 -47.21
C PRO A 277 3.60 27.79 -45.88
N GLY A 278 3.42 26.92 -44.89
CA GLY A 278 4.00 27.09 -43.57
C GLY A 278 3.00 26.88 -42.44
N TRP A 279 3.41 27.33 -41.26
CA TRP A 279 2.65 27.20 -40.03
C TRP A 279 1.63 28.32 -39.88
N HIS A 280 0.39 27.93 -39.59
CA HIS A 280 -0.70 28.84 -39.28
C HIS A 280 -1.37 28.40 -37.99
N LEU A 281 -1.75 29.37 -37.17
CA LEU A 281 -2.65 29.13 -36.05
C LEU A 281 -4.05 28.84 -36.58
N LEU A 282 -4.80 27.93 -35.96
CA LEU A 282 -6.20 27.69 -36.37
C LEU A 282 -7.04 28.97 -36.27
N SER A 283 -6.79 29.81 -35.26
CA SER A 283 -7.45 31.11 -35.10
C SER A 283 -7.13 32.14 -36.19
N SER A 284 -6.15 31.87 -37.06
CA SER A 284 -5.77 32.77 -38.16
C SER A 284 -6.47 32.44 -39.49
N PHE A 285 -7.24 31.34 -39.54
CA PHE A 285 -7.90 30.92 -40.77
C PHE A 285 -9.10 31.83 -41.12
N PRO A 286 -9.34 32.13 -42.41
CA PRO A 286 -10.40 33.04 -42.85
C PRO A 286 -11.82 32.47 -42.72
N LEU A 287 -11.99 31.29 -42.12
CA LEU A 287 -13.27 30.62 -41.93
C LEU A 287 -13.99 31.19 -40.71
N THR A 288 -14.15 32.51 -40.66
CA THR A 288 -14.96 33.17 -39.63
C THR A 288 -16.42 33.13 -40.06
N GLY A 289 -17.30 32.63 -39.20
CA GLY A 289 -18.75 32.74 -39.41
C GLY A 289 -19.19 34.21 -39.47
N SER A 290 -20.45 34.47 -39.86
CA SER A 290 -21.03 35.82 -39.94
C SER A 290 -20.94 36.65 -38.66
N ASN A 291 -20.58 36.01 -37.53
CA ASN A 291 -20.50 36.58 -36.20
C ASN A 291 -19.03 36.76 -35.71
N GLY A 292 -18.04 36.53 -36.58
CA GLY A 292 -16.61 36.67 -36.26
C GLY A 292 -16.02 35.55 -35.39
N GLN A 293 -16.72 34.42 -35.27
CA GLN A 293 -16.25 33.24 -34.54
C GLN A 293 -15.54 32.28 -35.50
N ASP A 294 -14.49 31.60 -35.02
CA ASP A 294 -13.80 30.53 -35.75
C ASP A 294 -14.79 29.42 -36.11
N LEU A 295 -14.76 28.91 -37.33
CA LEU A 295 -15.58 27.76 -37.74
C LEU A 295 -14.79 26.45 -37.73
N LEU A 296 -13.47 26.51 -37.51
CA LEU A 296 -12.66 25.33 -37.26
C LEU A 296 -12.81 24.91 -35.80
N ASN A 297 -12.97 23.60 -35.61
CA ASN A 297 -12.96 23.01 -34.29
C ASN A 297 -11.51 22.77 -33.85
N ASP A 298 -11.31 22.46 -32.57
CA ASP A 298 -9.98 22.22 -32.02
C ASP A 298 -9.53 20.78 -32.32
N TRP A 299 -8.27 20.56 -32.73
CA TRP A 299 -7.66 19.23 -32.83
C TRP A 299 -7.94 18.42 -31.57
N ALA A 300 -8.48 17.21 -31.76
CA ALA A 300 -8.69 16.25 -30.72
C ALA A 300 -7.35 15.55 -30.40
N LEU A 301 -6.44 16.32 -29.79
CA LEU A 301 -5.09 15.94 -29.39
C LEU A 301 -4.86 16.16 -27.88
N GLN A 302 -4.52 15.08 -27.20
CA GLN A 302 -4.16 15.02 -25.79
C GLN A 302 -2.72 14.53 -25.65
N VAL A 303 -1.99 15.10 -24.70
CA VAL A 303 -0.59 14.75 -24.43
C VAL A 303 -0.38 14.54 -22.94
N THR A 304 0.45 13.56 -22.61
CA THR A 304 0.91 13.29 -21.24
C THR A 304 2.41 13.53 -21.14
N TYR A 305 2.84 14.28 -20.11
CA TYR A 305 4.26 14.50 -19.78
C TYR A 305 4.50 14.36 -18.28
N GLU A 306 5.75 14.19 -17.88
CA GLU A 306 6.17 14.15 -16.47
C GLU A 306 7.36 15.09 -16.24
N THR A 307 7.45 15.68 -15.06
CA THR A 307 8.64 16.45 -14.66
C THR A 307 9.80 15.51 -14.35
N VAL A 308 11.04 15.85 -14.76
CA VAL A 308 12.24 15.03 -14.45
C VAL A 308 12.66 15.20 -12.98
N ASN A 309 12.50 16.40 -12.43
CA ASN A 309 13.07 16.82 -11.15
C ASN A 309 12.01 17.10 -10.07
N CYS A 310 10.82 16.48 -10.13
CA CYS A 310 9.83 16.78 -9.09
C CYS A 310 10.27 16.13 -7.77
N VAL A 311 10.26 16.92 -6.69
CA VAL A 311 10.12 16.37 -5.35
C VAL A 311 8.66 15.93 -5.26
N PRO A 312 8.34 14.66 -5.00
CA PRO A 312 6.96 14.24 -4.85
C PRO A 312 6.29 15.14 -3.80
N PRO A 313 5.11 15.70 -4.09
CA PRO A 313 4.44 16.55 -3.11
C PRO A 313 4.26 15.76 -1.82
N THR A 314 4.61 16.39 -0.72
CA THR A 314 4.30 15.88 0.60
C THR A 314 2.92 16.36 1.03
N GLY A 315 2.27 15.59 1.87
CA GLY A 315 1.00 15.92 2.49
C GLY A 315 0.94 15.36 3.89
N ALA A 316 -0.08 15.75 4.64
CA ALA A 316 -0.33 15.26 5.97
C ALA A 316 -0.62 13.75 5.92
N CYS A 317 0.16 12.98 6.65
CA CYS A 317 0.00 11.56 6.85
C CYS A 317 -0.45 11.29 8.27
N CYS A 318 -1.69 10.82 8.45
CA CYS A 318 -2.17 10.41 9.76
C CYS A 318 -1.74 8.98 10.06
N ALA A 319 -0.82 8.81 11.00
CA ALA A 319 -0.47 7.49 11.52
C ALA A 319 -1.60 6.91 12.39
N THR A 320 -1.55 5.61 12.64
CA THR A 320 -2.55 4.89 13.43
C THR A 320 -2.58 5.29 14.91
N ASP A 321 -1.51 5.88 15.43
CA ASP A 321 -1.41 6.41 16.79
C ASP A 321 -1.93 7.85 16.92
N GLY A 322 -2.44 8.43 15.83
CA GLY A 322 -2.94 9.80 15.78
C GLY A 322 -1.85 10.86 15.58
N THR A 323 -0.58 10.47 15.39
CA THR A 323 0.47 11.40 14.98
C THR A 323 0.29 11.81 13.51
N CYS A 324 0.76 13.01 13.18
CA CYS A 324 0.73 13.53 11.81
C CYS A 324 2.13 13.92 11.37
N ASP A 325 2.59 13.33 10.27
CA ASP A 325 3.85 13.66 9.62
C ASP A 325 3.63 14.14 8.18
N SER A 326 4.48 15.05 7.70
CA SER A 326 4.47 15.48 6.30
C SER A 326 5.30 14.52 5.45
N LEU A 327 4.63 13.58 4.79
CA LEU A 327 5.26 12.50 4.01
C LEU A 327 4.73 12.48 2.58
N THR A 328 5.38 11.75 1.68
CA THR A 328 4.79 11.46 0.36
C THR A 328 3.65 10.44 0.51
N SER A 329 2.71 10.42 -0.43
CA SER A 329 1.61 9.45 -0.44
C SER A 329 2.10 8.00 -0.32
N SER A 330 3.14 7.63 -1.08
CA SER A 330 3.72 6.28 -1.07
C SER A 330 4.34 5.91 0.28
N THR A 331 5.09 6.83 0.90
CA THR A 331 5.71 6.61 2.21
C THR A 331 4.63 6.51 3.29
N CYS A 332 3.60 7.35 3.23
CA CYS A 332 2.48 7.32 4.17
C CYS A 332 1.75 5.97 4.15
N GLN A 333 1.40 5.47 2.96
CA GLN A 333 0.77 4.17 2.79
C GLN A 333 1.71 3.03 3.21
N GLY A 334 3.00 3.12 2.92
CA GLY A 334 4.00 2.14 3.34
C GLY A 334 4.17 2.02 4.86
N LEU A 335 3.88 3.10 5.60
CA LEU A 335 3.84 3.12 7.06
C LEU A 335 2.45 2.77 7.64
N GLY A 336 1.47 2.43 6.79
CA GLY A 336 0.10 2.13 7.22
C GLY A 336 -0.73 3.35 7.63
N GLY A 337 -0.27 4.57 7.30
CA GLY A 337 -0.96 5.82 7.58
C GLY A 337 -2.00 6.20 6.53
N ALA A 338 -2.93 7.08 6.91
CA ALA A 338 -3.95 7.64 6.04
C ALA A 338 -3.48 9.01 5.49
N TYR A 339 -3.16 9.04 4.19
CA TYR A 339 -2.72 10.25 3.49
C TYR A 339 -3.90 11.19 3.19
N GLN A 340 -3.75 12.48 3.49
CA GLN A 340 -4.83 13.47 3.39
C GLN A 340 -4.84 14.27 2.08
N GLY A 341 -3.90 14.00 1.19
CA GLY A 341 -3.76 14.68 -0.10
C GLY A 341 -2.55 15.60 -0.15
N ASP A 342 -2.17 15.97 -1.36
CA ASP A 342 -0.96 16.75 -1.62
C ASP A 342 -1.06 18.17 -1.07
N ASN A 343 0.06 18.69 -0.54
CA ASN A 343 0.17 20.02 0.05
C ASN A 343 -0.78 20.27 1.24
N THR A 344 -1.31 19.21 1.85
CA THR A 344 -2.04 19.32 3.12
C THR A 344 -1.05 19.44 4.27
N GLU A 345 -1.23 20.44 5.12
CA GLU A 345 -0.39 20.64 6.30
C GLU A 345 -0.97 19.90 7.50
N CYS A 346 -0.11 19.25 8.30
CA CYS A 346 -0.54 18.53 9.50
C CYS A 346 -1.25 19.39 10.54
N GLN A 347 -1.04 20.71 10.53
CA GLN A 347 -1.73 21.63 11.44
C GLN A 347 -3.21 21.84 11.08
N ASN A 348 -3.57 21.60 9.82
CA ASN A 348 -4.93 21.78 9.29
C ASN A 348 -5.70 20.45 9.21
N VAL A 349 -5.07 19.35 9.64
CA VAL A 349 -5.64 18.01 9.62
C VAL A 349 -5.82 17.53 11.05
N SER A 350 -7.01 16.99 11.34
CA SER A 350 -7.28 16.34 12.63
C SER A 350 -7.11 14.83 12.49
N CYS A 351 -5.96 14.30 12.91
CA CYS A 351 -5.72 12.86 12.91
C CYS A 351 -6.47 12.21 14.08
N PRO A 352 -7.34 11.22 13.83
CA PRO A 352 -8.11 10.54 14.88
C PRO A 352 -7.17 9.94 15.93
N GLN A 353 -7.32 10.37 17.17
CA GLN A 353 -6.55 9.80 18.28
C GLN A 353 -7.09 8.42 18.63
N PRO A 354 -6.22 7.41 18.85
CA PRO A 354 -6.67 6.09 19.25
C PRO A 354 -7.38 6.16 20.60
N MET A 355 -8.58 5.59 20.64
CA MET A 355 -9.32 5.39 21.89
C MET A 355 -8.83 4.13 22.60
N GLY A 356 -8.90 4.15 23.92
CA GLY A 356 -8.62 2.99 24.78
C GLY A 356 -9.52 3.01 26.01
N ALA A 357 -9.63 1.87 26.69
CA ALA A 357 -10.28 1.76 27.97
C ALA A 357 -9.50 2.60 29.01
N CYS A 358 -10.21 3.51 29.67
CA CYS A 358 -9.69 4.30 30.78
C CYS A 358 -10.37 3.86 32.07
N CYS A 359 -9.59 3.28 32.98
CA CYS A 359 -10.05 2.71 34.24
C CYS A 359 -9.98 3.73 35.37
N PHE A 360 -11.07 3.86 36.13
CA PHE A 360 -11.21 4.72 37.30
C PHE A 360 -11.58 3.89 38.53
N MET A 361 -10.88 4.07 39.64
CA MET A 361 -11.24 3.42 40.89
C MET A 361 -12.65 3.87 41.36
N PRO A 362 -13.43 2.97 41.97
CA PRO A 362 -13.13 1.56 42.23
C PRO A 362 -13.42 0.60 41.05
N SER A 363 -14.30 0.96 40.11
CA SER A 363 -14.70 0.05 39.01
C SER A 363 -15.19 0.75 37.72
N GLY A 364 -15.00 2.06 37.59
CA GLY A 364 -15.45 2.81 36.41
C GLY A 364 -14.56 2.54 35.19
N CYS A 365 -15.17 2.45 34.00
CA CYS A 365 -14.43 2.43 32.74
C CYS A 365 -15.11 3.32 31.70
N VAL A 366 -14.33 4.20 31.04
CA VAL A 366 -14.79 5.01 29.91
C VAL A 366 -13.77 4.91 28.77
N ASN A 367 -14.22 4.77 27.51
CA ASN A 367 -13.30 4.80 26.37
C ASN A 367 -12.85 6.24 26.13
N LEU A 368 -11.57 6.53 26.40
CA LEU A 368 -10.96 7.85 26.26
C LEU A 368 -9.64 7.74 25.46
N THR A 369 -9.16 8.86 24.93
CA THR A 369 -7.79 8.95 24.44
C THR A 369 -6.81 8.87 25.62
N ALA A 370 -5.56 8.49 25.37
CA ALA A 370 -4.54 8.40 26.43
C ALA A 370 -4.41 9.72 27.24
N ALA A 371 -4.35 10.86 26.54
CA ALA A 371 -4.24 12.18 27.17
C ALA A 371 -5.47 12.56 28.03
N ASN A 372 -6.67 12.27 27.54
CA ASN A 372 -7.90 12.53 28.31
C ASN A 372 -8.00 11.59 29.52
N CYS A 373 -7.55 10.34 29.39
CA CYS A 373 -7.54 9.39 30.48
C CYS A 373 -6.60 9.84 31.61
N SER A 374 -5.36 10.21 31.27
CA SER A 374 -4.40 10.73 32.26
C SER A 374 -4.88 12.06 32.86
N GLY A 375 -5.45 12.94 32.04
CA GLY A 375 -5.98 14.23 32.50
C GLY A 375 -7.17 14.10 33.45
N ALA A 376 -7.98 13.05 33.29
CA ALA A 376 -9.07 12.71 34.19
C ALA A 376 -8.62 11.93 35.44
N GLY A 377 -7.34 11.58 35.56
CA GLY A 377 -6.80 10.81 36.69
C GLY A 377 -7.07 9.30 36.62
N GLY A 378 -7.39 8.77 35.44
CA GLY A 378 -7.59 7.34 35.22
C GLY A 378 -6.32 6.61 34.77
N VAL A 379 -6.39 5.28 34.74
CA VAL A 379 -5.33 4.39 34.23
C VAL A 379 -5.72 3.92 32.83
N TRP A 380 -4.87 4.19 31.84
CA TRP A 380 -5.15 3.85 30.44
C TRP A 380 -4.65 2.45 30.09
N SER A 381 -5.52 1.59 29.56
CA SER A 381 -5.23 0.17 29.29
C SER A 381 -4.64 -0.10 27.91
N GLY A 382 -4.25 0.94 27.16
CA GLY A 382 -3.65 0.81 25.82
C GLY A 382 -4.59 1.13 24.66
N ALA A 383 -4.03 1.44 23.49
CA ALA A 383 -4.79 1.77 22.29
C ALA A 383 -5.59 0.56 21.80
N GLY A 384 -6.84 0.79 21.41
CA GLY A 384 -7.74 -0.27 20.93
C GLY A 384 -8.35 -1.15 22.03
N SER A 385 -7.97 -0.98 23.30
CA SER A 385 -8.69 -1.59 24.42
C SER A 385 -10.08 -0.97 24.54
N LEU A 386 -11.10 -1.78 24.83
CA LEU A 386 -12.48 -1.32 24.98
C LEU A 386 -12.96 -1.63 26.39
N CYS A 387 -13.71 -0.72 27.00
CA CYS A 387 -14.32 -0.96 28.31
C CYS A 387 -15.27 -2.16 28.34
N ALA A 388 -15.79 -2.59 27.18
CA ALA A 388 -16.63 -3.78 27.09
C ALA A 388 -15.87 -5.09 27.33
N THR A 389 -14.55 -5.09 27.11
CA THR A 389 -13.69 -6.28 27.22
C THR A 389 -12.56 -6.12 28.23
N THR A 390 -12.27 -4.89 28.66
CA THR A 390 -11.23 -4.58 29.64
C THR A 390 -11.80 -4.66 31.04
N ILE A 391 -11.26 -5.57 31.86
CA ILE A 391 -11.61 -5.66 33.28
C ILE A 391 -10.73 -4.66 34.03
N CYS A 392 -11.31 -3.55 34.45
CA CYS A 392 -10.62 -2.55 35.25
C CYS A 392 -10.44 -3.03 36.69
N PHE A 393 -9.22 -2.92 37.22
CA PHE A 393 -8.86 -3.33 38.59
C PHE A 393 -9.32 -4.75 38.89
N ALA A 394 -8.92 -5.69 38.03
CA ALA A 394 -9.35 -7.07 38.14
C ALA A 394 -8.92 -7.67 39.49
N SER A 395 -9.93 -7.98 40.31
CA SER A 395 -9.79 -8.68 41.58
C SER A 395 -10.20 -10.14 41.41
N GLY A 396 -9.80 -10.98 42.36
CA GLY A 396 -10.14 -12.39 42.39
C GLY A 396 -9.72 -13.04 43.71
N ALA A 397 -9.86 -14.35 43.78
CA ALA A 397 -9.49 -15.12 44.96
C ALA A 397 -7.96 -15.17 45.14
N CYS A 398 -7.50 -14.96 46.36
CA CYS A 398 -6.11 -15.07 46.77
C CYS A 398 -5.96 -16.21 47.77
N CYS A 399 -5.20 -17.25 47.41
CA CYS A 399 -4.86 -18.35 48.32
C CYS A 399 -3.65 -17.98 49.17
N MET A 400 -3.81 -17.93 50.47
CA MET A 400 -2.75 -17.59 51.41
C MET A 400 -1.89 -18.83 51.75
N PRO A 401 -0.64 -18.65 52.22
CA PRO A 401 0.23 -19.76 52.60
C PRO A 401 -0.31 -20.66 53.73
N ASP A 402 -1.21 -20.14 54.56
CA ASP A 402 -1.89 -20.89 55.62
C ASP A 402 -3.10 -21.69 55.10
N GLY A 403 -3.34 -21.69 53.79
CA GLY A 403 -4.47 -22.34 53.14
C GLY A 403 -5.79 -21.56 53.24
N SER A 404 -5.81 -20.38 53.88
CA SER A 404 -6.97 -19.49 53.84
C SER A 404 -7.14 -18.85 52.47
N CYS A 405 -8.35 -18.41 52.15
CA CYS A 405 -8.66 -17.76 50.89
C CYS A 405 -9.32 -16.40 51.13
N GLN A 406 -8.89 -15.37 50.40
CA GLN A 406 -9.47 -14.03 50.44
C GLN A 406 -10.09 -13.66 49.08
N ASP A 407 -11.35 -13.24 49.09
CA ASP A 407 -12.07 -12.74 47.90
C ASP A 407 -11.70 -11.28 47.59
N ASP A 408 -11.93 -10.87 46.33
CA ASP A 408 -11.79 -9.50 45.85
C ASP A 408 -10.41 -8.86 46.08
N VAL A 409 -9.35 -9.65 46.03
CA VAL A 409 -7.96 -9.17 46.18
C VAL A 409 -7.36 -8.87 44.80
N LEU A 410 -6.62 -7.78 44.67
CA LEU A 410 -5.84 -7.48 43.45
C LEU A 410 -4.61 -8.41 43.37
N GLU A 411 -4.18 -8.80 42.17
CA GLU A 411 -3.03 -9.69 41.96
C GLU A 411 -1.77 -9.23 42.71
N GLY A 412 -1.45 -7.92 42.63
CA GLY A 412 -0.29 -7.35 43.31
C GLY A 412 -0.39 -7.35 44.83
N ASP A 413 -1.61 -7.15 45.37
CA ASP A 413 -1.86 -7.19 46.82
C ASP A 413 -1.79 -8.63 47.34
N CYS A 414 -2.29 -9.59 46.55
CA CYS A 414 -2.20 -11.01 46.85
C CYS A 414 -0.74 -11.47 46.96
N GLY A 415 0.09 -11.12 45.97
CA GLY A 415 1.52 -11.41 46.00
C GLY A 415 2.26 -10.70 47.15
N SER A 416 1.88 -9.45 47.46
CA SER A 416 2.47 -8.69 48.58
C SER A 416 2.12 -9.30 49.94
N ALA A 417 0.97 -9.96 50.05
CA ALA A 417 0.56 -10.72 51.24
C ALA A 417 1.19 -12.13 51.30
N GLY A 418 2.02 -12.51 50.31
CA GLY A 418 2.64 -13.82 50.20
C GLY A 418 1.70 -14.92 49.68
N GLY A 419 0.51 -14.54 49.18
CA GLY A 419 -0.47 -15.46 48.62
C GLY A 419 -0.29 -15.72 47.13
N LEU A 420 -1.00 -16.74 46.63
CA LEU A 420 -1.07 -17.13 45.24
C LEU A 420 -2.43 -16.71 44.64
N PHE A 421 -2.38 -15.80 43.67
CA PHE A 421 -3.57 -15.28 42.99
C PHE A 421 -4.17 -16.34 42.04
N GLN A 422 -5.48 -16.52 42.11
CA GLN A 422 -6.18 -17.63 41.43
C GLN A 422 -6.81 -17.21 40.09
N GLY A 423 -6.58 -15.96 39.68
CA GLY A 423 -7.08 -15.40 38.44
C GLY A 423 -8.25 -14.44 38.66
N ASN A 424 -8.51 -13.61 37.65
CA ASN A 424 -9.53 -12.56 37.73
C ASN A 424 -10.94 -13.17 37.84
N LEU A 425 -11.79 -12.56 38.67
CA LEU A 425 -13.20 -12.96 38.88
C LEU A 425 -13.38 -14.38 39.45
N THR A 426 -12.33 -14.96 40.03
CA THR A 426 -12.45 -16.20 40.81
C THR A 426 -12.95 -15.90 42.22
N GLU A 427 -13.76 -16.80 42.77
CA GLU A 427 -14.29 -16.70 44.13
C GLU A 427 -13.72 -17.84 44.99
N CYS A 428 -13.43 -17.56 46.25
CA CYS A 428 -12.94 -18.53 47.24
C CYS A 428 -13.91 -19.69 47.45
N ALA A 429 -15.21 -19.47 47.24
CA ALA A 429 -16.23 -20.53 47.34
C ALA A 429 -16.06 -21.66 46.31
N THR A 430 -15.41 -21.38 45.18
CA THR A 430 -15.20 -22.33 44.08
C THR A 430 -13.74 -22.68 43.84
N THR A 431 -12.83 -22.00 44.56
CA THR A 431 -11.39 -22.12 44.40
C THR A 431 -10.81 -23.01 45.49
N SER A 432 -10.06 -24.04 45.09
CA SER A 432 -9.42 -24.94 46.05
C SER A 432 -8.05 -24.39 46.45
N CYS A 433 -7.97 -23.82 47.65
CA CYS A 433 -6.69 -23.48 48.27
C CYS A 433 -6.18 -24.71 49.06
N PRO A 434 -5.12 -25.39 48.61
CA PRO A 434 -4.58 -26.53 49.32
C PRO A 434 -4.09 -26.10 50.70
N GLN A 435 -4.49 -26.87 51.72
CA GLN A 435 -4.04 -26.65 53.09
C GLN A 435 -2.58 -27.12 53.21
N PRO A 436 -1.69 -26.33 53.84
CA PRO A 436 -0.31 -26.75 54.06
C PRO A 436 -0.24 -28.00 54.96
N VAL A 437 0.58 -28.96 54.54
CA VAL A 437 0.89 -30.17 55.33
C VAL A 437 2.11 -29.96 56.22
N GLY A 438 2.29 -30.87 57.15
CA GLY A 438 3.36 -30.87 58.14
C GLY A 438 3.54 -32.26 58.75
N ALA A 439 4.65 -32.45 59.43
CA ALA A 439 4.98 -33.71 60.07
C ALA A 439 4.08 -33.96 61.30
N CYS A 440 3.37 -35.08 61.25
CA CYS A 440 2.61 -35.64 62.35
C CYS A 440 3.31 -36.91 62.85
N CYS A 441 3.93 -36.81 64.03
CA CYS A 441 4.71 -37.92 64.60
C CYS A 441 3.85 -38.73 65.56
N LEU A 442 3.76 -40.03 65.31
CA LEU A 442 3.11 -40.98 66.20
C LEU A 442 4.14 -41.49 67.23
N THR A 443 3.66 -41.84 68.43
CA THR A 443 4.48 -42.41 69.52
C THR A 443 5.24 -43.68 69.17
N ILE A 444 4.91 -44.35 68.06
CA ILE A 444 5.60 -45.54 67.54
C ILE A 444 6.76 -45.22 66.58
N GLY A 445 7.13 -43.94 66.43
CA GLY A 445 8.19 -43.50 65.51
C GLY A 445 7.74 -43.31 64.05
N PHE A 446 6.46 -43.55 63.76
CA PHE A 446 5.91 -43.37 62.41
C PHE A 446 5.53 -41.90 62.16
N CYS A 447 5.85 -41.38 60.98
CA CYS A 447 5.57 -39.99 60.59
C CYS A 447 4.59 -39.92 59.40
N LEU A 448 3.68 -38.97 59.43
CA LEU A 448 2.74 -38.66 58.34
C LEU A 448 2.77 -37.18 57.95
N ASP A 449 2.91 -36.89 56.65
CA ASP A 449 2.72 -35.55 56.10
C ASP A 449 1.22 -35.30 55.87
N VAL A 450 0.56 -34.70 56.86
CA VAL A 450 -0.89 -34.44 56.84
C VAL A 450 -1.18 -32.99 57.23
N ILE A 451 -2.43 -32.54 57.20
CA ILE A 451 -2.80 -31.24 57.74
C ILE A 451 -2.94 -31.32 59.27
N GLN A 452 -2.80 -30.19 59.97
CA GLN A 452 -2.90 -30.15 61.43
C GLN A 452 -4.23 -30.73 61.95
N ALA A 453 -5.34 -30.49 61.25
CA ALA A 453 -6.64 -31.02 61.63
C ALA A 453 -6.67 -32.55 61.65
N ASP A 454 -6.07 -33.19 60.65
CA ASP A 454 -5.99 -34.64 60.52
C ASP A 454 -5.02 -35.22 61.56
N CYS A 455 -3.88 -34.57 61.79
CA CYS A 455 -2.94 -34.98 62.85
C CYS A 455 -3.61 -34.98 64.24
N ASN A 456 -4.41 -33.95 64.54
CA ASN A 456 -5.16 -33.86 65.78
C ASN A 456 -6.26 -34.93 65.94
N GLN A 457 -6.65 -35.63 64.86
CA GLN A 457 -7.58 -36.77 64.95
C GLN A 457 -6.86 -38.08 65.29
N ILE A 458 -5.53 -38.12 65.22
CA ILE A 458 -4.74 -39.32 65.52
C ILE A 458 -4.40 -39.31 67.02
N VAL A 459 -4.85 -40.35 67.73
CA VAL A 459 -4.60 -40.50 69.17
C VAL A 459 -3.10 -40.67 69.41
N ASP A 460 -2.56 -39.96 70.40
CA ASP A 460 -1.15 -39.99 70.80
C ASP A 460 -0.16 -39.60 69.68
N ALA A 461 -0.60 -38.77 68.72
CA ALA A 461 0.27 -38.13 67.75
C ALA A 461 0.58 -36.66 68.13
N VAL A 462 1.75 -36.18 67.71
CA VAL A 462 2.22 -34.81 67.95
C VAL A 462 2.46 -34.12 66.61
N TRP A 463 1.88 -32.94 66.46
CA TRP A 463 2.08 -32.08 65.30
C TRP A 463 3.30 -31.18 65.50
N TYR A 464 4.24 -31.21 64.56
CA TYR A 464 5.51 -30.48 64.68
C TYR A 464 5.54 -29.12 63.97
N GLY A 465 4.48 -28.76 63.24
CA GLY A 465 4.35 -27.44 62.63
C GLY A 465 4.10 -27.49 61.13
N LEU A 466 3.88 -26.31 60.56
CA LEU A 466 3.65 -26.13 59.12
C LEU A 466 4.97 -26.22 58.36
N GLY A 467 5.00 -26.95 57.25
CA GLY A 467 6.18 -27.04 56.37
C GLY A 467 7.30 -27.91 56.91
N THR A 468 7.09 -28.61 58.02
CA THR A 468 7.93 -29.75 58.42
C THR A 468 7.57 -30.96 57.59
N ASP A 469 8.50 -31.90 57.41
CA ASP A 469 8.27 -33.11 56.63
C ASP A 469 8.75 -34.35 57.37
N CYS A 470 8.32 -35.50 56.87
CA CYS A 470 8.69 -36.81 57.38
C CYS A 470 10.01 -37.36 56.80
N THR A 471 10.97 -36.49 56.50
CA THR A 471 12.28 -36.94 56.00
C THR A 471 13.02 -37.75 57.07
N ASP A 472 13.54 -38.90 56.67
CA ASP A 472 14.44 -39.78 57.42
C ASP A 472 15.80 -39.72 56.70
N ALA A 473 16.68 -38.81 57.15
CA ALA A 473 17.94 -38.53 56.47
C ALA A 473 19.04 -39.53 56.84
N ASP A 474 18.98 -40.11 58.04
CA ASP A 474 19.95 -41.08 58.54
C ASP A 474 19.57 -42.54 58.21
N MET A 475 18.37 -42.76 57.64
CA MET A 475 17.79 -44.03 57.23
C MET A 475 17.57 -45.01 58.38
N ASN A 476 17.33 -44.52 59.60
CA ASN A 476 17.08 -45.36 60.77
C ASN A 476 15.63 -45.87 60.87
N SER A 477 14.79 -45.56 59.87
CA SER A 477 13.35 -45.89 59.77
C SER A 477 12.43 -45.09 60.69
N THR A 478 12.94 -44.02 61.28
CA THR A 478 12.20 -42.96 62.00
C THR A 478 12.46 -41.67 61.26
N ALA A 479 11.47 -40.79 61.11
CA ALA A 479 11.74 -39.47 60.54
C ALA A 479 12.53 -38.63 61.54
N ASP A 480 13.53 -37.87 61.09
CA ASP A 480 14.45 -37.09 61.94
C ASP A 480 13.69 -36.17 62.91
N ILE A 481 12.58 -35.59 62.46
CA ILE A 481 11.74 -34.69 63.27
C ILE A 481 10.93 -35.41 64.34
N CYS A 482 10.71 -36.72 64.17
CA CYS A 482 10.00 -37.59 65.10
C CYS A 482 10.93 -38.34 66.05
N GLU A 483 12.24 -38.14 65.92
CA GLU A 483 13.22 -38.70 66.82
C GLU A 483 13.26 -37.90 68.12
N ASN A 484 13.20 -38.63 69.21
CA ASN A 484 13.43 -38.05 70.51
C ASN A 484 14.95 -37.95 70.71
N ALA A 485 15.54 -36.86 70.20
CA ALA A 485 16.96 -36.50 70.22
C ALA A 485 17.87 -37.54 70.92
N ASP A 486 18.40 -38.51 70.15
CA ASP A 486 19.40 -39.44 70.65
C ASP A 486 20.61 -38.62 71.13
N PRO A 487 20.96 -38.66 72.43
CA PRO A 487 22.08 -37.89 72.95
C PRO A 487 23.45 -38.33 72.39
N CYS A 488 23.51 -39.44 71.65
CA CYS A 488 24.72 -40.04 71.12
C CYS A 488 24.90 -39.88 69.60
N ASP A 489 23.97 -39.21 68.90
CA ASP A 489 24.09 -38.99 67.47
C ASP A 489 25.34 -38.15 67.12
N GLY A 490 26.06 -38.56 66.06
CA GLY A 490 27.31 -37.96 65.61
C GLY A 490 28.56 -38.25 66.46
N VAL A 491 28.45 -39.06 67.52
CA VAL A 491 29.60 -39.42 68.38
C VAL A 491 30.26 -40.71 67.89
N THR A 492 31.56 -40.67 67.61
CA THR A 492 32.32 -41.86 67.15
C THR A 492 32.67 -42.76 68.34
N PRO A 493 32.23 -44.03 68.38
CA PRO A 493 32.60 -44.94 69.46
C PRO A 493 34.12 -45.16 69.51
N GLY A 494 34.71 -45.00 70.69
CA GLY A 494 36.15 -45.12 70.94
C GLY A 494 36.94 -43.80 70.87
N ASP A 495 36.39 -42.72 70.33
CA ASP A 495 37.04 -41.40 70.24
C ASP A 495 36.82 -40.57 71.52
N PHE A 496 37.55 -40.93 72.57
CA PHE A 496 37.43 -40.27 73.87
C PHE A 496 37.98 -38.85 73.89
N ASN A 497 38.90 -38.49 72.99
CA ASN A 497 39.47 -37.15 72.92
C ASN A 497 38.69 -36.19 71.99
N SER A 498 37.70 -36.71 71.26
CA SER A 498 36.83 -35.98 70.32
C SER A 498 37.58 -35.35 69.13
N ASP A 499 38.66 -35.98 68.66
CA ASP A 499 39.41 -35.56 67.47
C ASP A 499 39.01 -36.30 66.20
N THR A 500 37.95 -37.10 66.26
CA THR A 500 37.35 -37.94 65.20
C THR A 500 38.17 -39.17 64.80
N LEU A 501 39.30 -39.43 65.47
CA LEU A 501 40.19 -40.56 65.17
C LEU A 501 40.33 -41.47 66.36
N VAL A 502 39.86 -42.71 66.26
CA VAL A 502 40.07 -43.73 67.30
C VAL A 502 41.52 -44.22 67.25
N ASN A 503 42.37 -43.72 68.14
CA ASN A 503 43.79 -44.01 68.16
C ASN A 503 44.39 -44.01 69.59
N GLY A 504 45.71 -44.19 69.69
CA GLY A 504 46.39 -44.28 70.98
C GLY A 504 46.19 -43.07 71.91
N ALA A 505 45.79 -41.91 71.39
CA ALA A 505 45.47 -40.72 72.18
C ALA A 505 44.18 -40.86 73.01
N ASP A 506 43.25 -41.74 72.61
CA ASP A 506 41.97 -41.96 73.29
C ASP A 506 42.10 -42.85 74.53
N VAL A 507 43.12 -43.71 74.55
CA VAL A 507 43.37 -44.68 75.62
C VAL A 507 43.43 -43.99 76.98
N GLN A 508 44.19 -42.89 77.08
CA GLN A 508 44.37 -42.22 78.37
C GLN A 508 43.07 -41.59 78.87
N GLN A 509 42.22 -41.12 77.96
CA GLN A 509 40.96 -40.48 78.29
C GLN A 509 39.89 -41.51 78.66
N PHE A 510 39.78 -42.61 77.89
CA PHE A 510 38.95 -43.76 78.25
C PHE A 510 39.32 -44.33 79.63
N VAL A 511 40.62 -44.54 79.90
CA VAL A 511 41.08 -45.05 81.20
C VAL A 511 40.78 -44.05 82.32
N SER A 512 40.85 -42.76 82.06
CA SER A 512 40.50 -41.74 83.05
C SER A 512 38.99 -41.73 83.35
N ALA A 513 38.14 -41.88 82.33
CA ALA A 513 36.69 -42.02 82.48
C ALA A 513 36.33 -43.30 83.27
N LEU A 514 36.94 -44.43 82.90
CA LEU A 514 36.74 -45.73 83.55
C LEU A 514 37.16 -45.71 85.04
N LEU A 515 38.28 -45.07 85.38
CA LEU A 515 38.77 -45.00 86.77
C LEU A 515 38.04 -43.97 87.62
N SER A 516 37.48 -42.92 87.00
CA SER A 516 36.73 -41.86 87.72
C SER A 516 35.28 -42.25 88.00
N GLY A 517 34.75 -43.29 87.35
CA GLY A 517 33.39 -43.79 87.56
C GLY A 517 32.31 -42.77 87.20
N SER A 518 32.62 -41.82 86.33
CA SER A 518 31.72 -40.73 85.93
C SER A 518 31.30 -40.92 84.47
N PRO A 519 30.08 -41.40 84.19
CA PRO A 519 29.56 -41.42 82.84
C PRO A 519 28.94 -40.04 82.53
N THR A 520 29.70 -39.11 81.95
CA THR A 520 28.99 -38.05 81.22
C THR A 520 28.29 -38.71 80.04
N GLN A 521 27.17 -38.15 79.60
CA GLN A 521 26.46 -38.68 78.43
C GLN A 521 27.41 -38.87 77.24
N GLY A 522 28.34 -37.93 77.03
CA GLY A 522 29.37 -38.05 76.00
C GLY A 522 30.35 -39.21 76.21
N ASP A 523 30.69 -39.57 77.45
CA ASP A 523 31.56 -40.71 77.75
C ASP A 523 30.82 -42.03 77.51
N LEU A 524 29.54 -42.11 77.87
CA LEU A 524 28.69 -43.27 77.57
C LEU A 524 28.58 -43.50 76.07
N CYS A 525 28.27 -42.45 75.32
CA CYS A 525 28.17 -42.53 73.86
C CYS A 525 29.47 -43.01 73.20
N ARG A 526 30.63 -42.73 73.81
CA ARG A 526 31.94 -43.10 73.26
C ARG A 526 32.43 -44.46 73.73
N GLY A 527 31.99 -44.96 74.89
CA GLY A 527 32.66 -46.12 75.50
C GLY A 527 31.79 -47.14 76.18
N ASP A 528 30.46 -46.98 76.23
CA ASP A 528 29.57 -48.05 76.68
C ASP A 528 29.38 -49.05 75.51
N PHE A 529 30.36 -49.93 75.36
CA PHE A 529 30.42 -50.89 74.26
C PHE A 529 29.56 -52.12 74.52
N ASP A 530 29.24 -52.39 75.78
CA ASP A 530 28.37 -53.51 76.18
C ASP A 530 26.91 -53.09 76.41
N THR A 531 26.60 -51.80 76.22
CA THR A 531 25.26 -51.19 76.36
C THR A 531 24.66 -51.35 77.76
N SER A 532 25.51 -51.45 78.77
CA SER A 532 25.07 -51.60 80.16
C SER A 532 24.54 -50.30 80.77
N GLY A 533 24.72 -49.16 80.10
CA GLY A 533 24.36 -47.83 80.57
C GLY A 533 25.42 -47.18 81.46
N ASP A 534 26.56 -47.86 81.68
CA ASP A 534 27.65 -47.45 82.56
C ASP A 534 29.00 -47.66 81.84
N LEU A 535 30.07 -46.97 82.28
CA LEU A 535 31.44 -47.26 81.82
C LEU A 535 32.18 -48.15 82.81
N GLY A 536 32.33 -49.43 82.47
CA GLY A 536 32.88 -50.48 83.32
C GLY A 536 34.04 -51.26 82.70
N VAL A 537 34.61 -52.17 83.50
CA VAL A 537 35.70 -53.06 83.04
C VAL A 537 35.26 -53.99 81.91
N SER A 538 33.94 -54.18 81.76
CA SER A 538 33.32 -54.94 80.68
C SER A 538 33.40 -54.25 79.32
N ASP A 539 33.64 -52.93 79.28
CA ASP A 539 33.81 -52.14 78.06
C ASP A 539 35.24 -52.13 77.51
N VAL A 540 36.22 -52.52 78.33
CA VAL A 540 37.65 -52.54 77.93
C VAL A 540 37.89 -53.38 76.67
N PRO A 541 37.29 -54.58 76.50
CA PRO A 541 37.42 -55.33 75.24
C PRO A 541 36.86 -54.57 74.03
N GLY A 542 35.75 -53.83 74.21
CA GLY A 542 35.15 -53.00 73.16
C GLY A 542 36.06 -51.85 72.75
N MET A 543 36.64 -51.14 73.72
CA MET A 543 37.63 -50.09 73.45
C MET A 543 38.87 -50.63 72.74
N VAL A 544 39.38 -51.79 73.17
CA VAL A 544 40.53 -52.44 72.53
C VAL A 544 40.18 -52.83 71.09
N ALA A 545 38.98 -53.33 70.83
CA ALA A 545 38.53 -53.64 69.48
C ALA A 545 38.43 -52.37 68.61
N ALA A 546 37.91 -51.27 69.16
CA ALA A 546 37.80 -49.98 68.46
C ALA A 546 39.17 -49.41 68.06
N LEU A 547 40.21 -49.58 68.90
CA LEU A 547 41.58 -49.12 68.62
C LEU A 547 42.37 -50.00 67.65
N LEU A 548 41.93 -51.24 67.41
CA LEU A 548 42.61 -52.21 66.56
C LEU A 548 42.01 -52.31 65.15
N ASN A 549 40.87 -51.66 64.92
CA ASN A 549 40.28 -51.43 63.60
C ASN A 549 40.82 -50.14 63.01
#